data_AF-A0A3C1V2W4-F1
#
_entry.id   AF-A0A3C1V2W4-F1
#
_cell.length_a   1.000
_cell.length_b   1.000
_cell.length_c   1.000
_cell.angle_alpha   90.00
_cell.angle_beta   90.00
_cell.angle_gamma   90.00
#
_symmetry.space_group_name_H-M   'P 1'
#
loop_
_entity.id
_entity.type
_entity.pdbx_description
1 polymer ?
#
loop_
_entity_poly.entity_id
_entity_poly.type
_entity_poly.pdbx_seq_one_letter_code
_entity_poly.pdbx_strand_id
1 'polypeptide(L)'
;DPPLLATAGSSGVRWFERGEILLSGRGSAAQRSWIFLELLRQAGLQGVMLATVDRDGSYRPWLPALISGGEAYLFEPTYGIPVPSVGAPGVATVREAAANPAVLTQFDDDSRRYPVASDDMSSLVVLVVADPQSLSRRMDLLEQSLFGGSAVRLATDASALGSFAVAALPQGERETPVALWSFPFEVRRRRQAKEMAVNHALAEELQVMGVVVEEKRKGSGLSSGRRTIRPLYAGRLREFRGELEGPNGAKKAYLLARPSNAAVADLVARVPEGQREAVRKVYVQMKEDATYWLGIVTLSEGDYEIAVDYLGRMTLLAAPDGRWASAARVNLAEAKIQTGDTQGAIELLREDRSPQRFGSRFRAQQVAPGSTPEAPTRQPEDETKAGPSE
;
A
#
# COMPACT_ATOMS: atom_id res chain seq x y z
N ASP A 1 -13.96 0.61 5.24
CA ASP A 1 -12.59 0.07 5.46
C ASP A 1 -12.31 -0.12 6.94
N PRO A 2 -11.55 -1.14 7.35
CA PRO A 2 -11.21 -1.33 8.75
C PRO A 2 -10.22 -0.26 9.23
N PRO A 3 -10.41 0.30 10.44
CA PRO A 3 -9.50 1.29 11.03
C PRO A 3 -8.14 0.66 11.41
N LEU A 4 -7.15 1.52 11.69
CA LEU A 4 -5.84 1.12 12.23
C LEU A 4 -5.97 0.42 13.59
N LEU A 5 -6.84 0.96 14.46
CA LEU A 5 -7.18 0.35 15.74
C LEU A 5 -8.36 -0.61 15.57
N ALA A 6 -8.09 -1.90 15.58
CA ALA A 6 -9.09 -2.95 15.53
C ALA A 6 -9.68 -3.22 16.92
N THR A 7 -11.00 -3.06 17.05
CA THR A 7 -11.78 -3.38 18.25
C THR A 7 -13.00 -4.22 17.88
N ALA A 8 -13.63 -4.87 18.88
CA ALA A 8 -14.86 -5.64 18.65
C ALA A 8 -15.97 -4.81 17.98
N GLY A 9 -16.06 -3.50 18.28
CA GLY A 9 -17.04 -2.56 17.72
C GLY A 9 -16.66 -1.93 16.37
N SER A 10 -15.53 -2.30 15.77
CA SER A 10 -15.10 -1.71 14.50
C SER A 10 -16.08 -2.04 13.35
N SER A 11 -16.50 -1.03 12.57
CA SER A 11 -17.56 -1.12 11.56
C SER A 11 -17.08 -1.40 10.13
N GLY A 12 -15.78 -1.59 9.91
CA GLY A 12 -15.23 -1.91 8.58
C GLY A 12 -15.80 -3.22 8.02
N VAL A 13 -15.93 -3.31 6.69
CA VAL A 13 -16.40 -4.55 6.01
C VAL A 13 -15.27 -5.30 5.31
N ARG A 14 -14.18 -4.61 4.94
CA ARG A 14 -13.02 -5.18 4.23
C ARG A 14 -12.02 -5.82 5.20
N TRP A 15 -12.46 -6.71 6.08
CA TRP A 15 -11.57 -7.50 6.96
C TRP A 15 -10.93 -8.65 6.19
N PHE A 16 -10.10 -8.30 5.21
CA PHE A 16 -9.52 -9.21 4.24
C PHE A 16 -8.18 -9.77 4.74
N GLU A 17 -7.90 -11.02 4.36
CA GLU A 17 -6.59 -11.64 4.54
C GLU A 17 -5.55 -11.08 3.56
N ARG A 18 -4.26 -11.30 3.84
CA ARG A 18 -3.13 -10.76 3.06
C ARG A 18 -3.27 -10.98 1.55
N GLY A 19 -3.59 -12.20 1.13
CA GLY A 19 -3.77 -12.53 -0.29
C GLY A 19 -4.96 -11.81 -0.94
N GLU A 20 -6.04 -11.61 -0.20
CA GLU A 20 -7.25 -10.91 -0.66
C GLU A 20 -7.01 -9.41 -0.78
N ILE A 21 -6.25 -8.82 0.17
CA ILE A 21 -5.79 -7.43 0.09
C ILE A 21 -4.98 -7.25 -1.21
N LEU A 22 -4.00 -8.11 -1.45
CA LEU A 22 -3.14 -8.08 -2.64
C LEU A 22 -3.93 -8.25 -3.95
N LEU A 23 -4.86 -9.21 -3.98
CA LEU A 23 -5.71 -9.47 -5.16
C LEU A 23 -6.67 -8.32 -5.42
N SER A 24 -7.32 -7.77 -4.39
CA SER A 24 -8.23 -6.62 -4.55
C SER A 24 -7.50 -5.36 -5.02
N GLY A 25 -6.20 -5.25 -4.79
CA GLY A 25 -5.38 -4.09 -5.15
C GLY A 25 -5.76 -2.80 -4.41
N ARG A 26 -6.56 -2.90 -3.34
CA ARG A 26 -7.01 -1.77 -2.53
C ARG A 26 -6.90 -2.14 -1.05
N GLY A 27 -6.54 -1.19 -0.20
CA GLY A 27 -6.47 -1.45 1.24
C GLY A 27 -6.60 -0.18 2.06
N SER A 28 -7.15 -0.31 3.27
CA SER A 28 -7.11 0.72 4.30
C SER A 28 -5.67 1.01 4.77
N ALA A 29 -5.45 2.07 5.55
CA ALA A 29 -4.15 2.34 6.15
C ALA A 29 -3.65 1.11 6.95
N ALA A 30 -4.52 0.47 7.73
CA ALA A 30 -4.20 -0.74 8.47
C ALA A 30 -3.78 -1.90 7.56
N GLN A 31 -4.54 -2.15 6.48
CA GLN A 31 -4.21 -3.21 5.53
C GLN A 31 -2.88 -2.92 4.82
N ARG A 32 -2.61 -1.67 4.46
CA ARG A 32 -1.34 -1.24 3.86
C ARG A 32 -0.17 -1.42 4.84
N SER A 33 -0.32 -1.04 6.10
CA SER A 33 0.69 -1.30 7.14
C SER A 33 0.97 -2.78 7.28
N TRP A 34 -0.07 -3.62 7.31
CA TRP A 34 0.10 -5.07 7.43
C TRP A 34 0.88 -5.63 6.24
N ILE A 35 0.47 -5.32 5.01
CA ILE A 35 1.18 -5.79 3.82
C ILE A 35 2.62 -5.28 3.80
N PHE A 36 2.88 -4.02 4.14
CA PHE A 36 4.23 -3.46 4.19
C PHE A 36 5.13 -4.23 5.18
N LEU A 37 4.65 -4.47 6.40
CA LEU A 37 5.40 -5.20 7.43
C LEU A 37 5.64 -6.67 7.04
N GLU A 38 4.69 -7.29 6.32
CA GLU A 38 4.88 -8.63 5.76
C GLU A 38 5.91 -8.66 4.62
N LEU A 39 5.95 -7.62 3.77
CA LEU A 39 6.96 -7.48 2.72
C LEU A 39 8.35 -7.29 3.32
N LEU A 40 8.50 -6.46 4.36
CA LEU A 40 9.76 -6.34 5.10
C LEU A 40 10.22 -7.71 5.62
N ARG A 41 9.30 -8.45 6.26
CA ARG A 41 9.60 -9.79 6.77
C ARG A 41 10.08 -10.74 5.67
N GLN A 42 9.39 -10.79 4.52
CA GLN A 42 9.81 -11.62 3.39
C GLN A 42 11.15 -11.16 2.79
N ALA A 43 11.46 -9.87 2.83
CA ALA A 43 12.76 -9.33 2.43
C ALA A 43 13.89 -9.59 3.45
N GLY A 44 13.59 -10.25 4.58
CA GLY A 44 14.55 -10.47 5.67
C GLY A 44 14.84 -9.21 6.50
N LEU A 45 13.99 -8.20 6.38
CA LEU A 45 14.05 -6.96 7.14
C LEU A 45 13.12 -7.02 8.35
N GLN A 46 13.48 -6.31 9.41
CA GLN A 46 12.72 -6.25 10.65
C GLN A 46 11.82 -5.01 10.64
N GLY A 47 10.53 -5.20 10.87
CA GLY A 47 9.58 -4.10 10.94
C GLY A 47 8.55 -4.31 12.03
N VAL A 48 8.10 -3.22 12.63
CA VAL A 48 7.06 -3.21 13.67
C VAL A 48 6.04 -2.12 13.39
N MET A 49 4.86 -2.24 13.99
CA MET A 49 3.91 -1.14 14.07
C MET A 49 4.20 -0.34 15.34
N LEU A 50 4.29 0.98 15.25
CA LEU A 50 4.40 1.88 16.40
C LEU A 50 3.01 2.36 16.82
N ALA A 51 2.84 2.67 18.09
CA ALA A 51 1.59 3.16 18.64
C ALA A 51 1.80 4.24 19.70
N THR A 52 0.80 5.11 19.86
CA THR A 52 0.67 5.98 21.03
C THR A 52 -0.29 5.36 22.04
N VAL A 53 -0.37 5.92 23.24
CA VAL A 53 -1.26 5.47 24.31
C VAL A 53 -2.40 6.48 24.47
N ASP A 54 -3.65 6.03 24.32
CA ASP A 54 -4.83 6.85 24.60
C ASP A 54 -5.06 7.04 26.11
N ARG A 55 -5.91 8.00 26.47
CA ARG A 55 -6.24 8.32 27.88
C ARG A 55 -6.81 7.14 28.67
N ASP A 56 -7.44 6.19 27.99
CA ASP A 56 -8.00 4.97 28.58
C ASP A 56 -6.97 3.84 28.70
N GLY A 57 -5.71 4.10 28.33
CA GLY A 57 -4.62 3.13 28.34
C GLY A 57 -4.59 2.23 27.11
N SER A 58 -5.53 2.37 26.17
CA SER A 58 -5.51 1.58 24.93
C SER A 58 -4.39 2.04 24.00
N TYR A 59 -3.79 1.09 23.29
CA TYR A 59 -2.76 1.39 22.29
C TYR A 59 -3.44 1.81 20.98
N ARG A 60 -3.06 2.98 20.48
CA ARG A 60 -3.52 3.52 19.19
C ARG A 60 -2.40 3.34 18.16
N PRO A 61 -2.52 2.35 17.24
CA PRO A 61 -1.55 2.17 16.17
C PRO A 61 -1.40 3.44 15.33
N TRP A 62 -0.16 3.83 15.06
CA TRP A 62 0.21 5.05 14.37
C TRP A 62 0.90 4.76 13.03
N LEU A 63 2.20 4.44 13.02
CA LEU A 63 2.96 4.13 11.80
C LEU A 63 3.71 2.81 11.87
N PRO A 64 3.79 2.04 10.76
CA PRO A 64 4.82 1.02 10.60
C PRO A 64 6.21 1.66 10.53
N ALA A 65 7.20 0.96 11.08
CA ALA A 65 8.60 1.33 11.02
C ALA A 65 9.48 0.17 10.56
N LEU A 66 10.48 0.48 9.73
CA LEU A 66 11.60 -0.42 9.40
C LEU A 66 12.71 -0.21 10.43
N ILE A 67 13.19 -1.29 11.04
CA ILE A 67 14.34 -1.24 11.94
C ILE A 67 15.60 -1.58 11.16
N SER A 68 16.53 -0.64 11.09
CA SER A 68 17.80 -0.81 10.36
C SER A 68 18.87 0.10 10.95
N GLY A 69 20.11 -0.38 11.07
CA GLY A 69 21.23 0.44 11.56
C GLY A 69 21.06 0.98 12.97
N GLY A 70 20.23 0.36 13.82
CA GLY A 70 19.90 0.87 15.16
C GLY A 70 18.85 1.98 15.19
N GLU A 71 18.22 2.28 14.05
CA GLU A 71 17.20 3.31 13.88
C GLU A 71 15.86 2.70 13.46
N ALA A 72 14.77 3.41 13.78
CA ALA A 72 13.40 3.08 13.37
C ALA A 72 12.90 4.09 12.33
N TYR A 73 12.88 3.70 11.05
CA TYR A 73 12.48 4.54 9.91
C TYR A 73 10.96 4.54 9.70
N LEU A 74 10.36 5.71 9.58
CA LEU A 74 8.91 5.92 9.61
C LEU A 74 8.26 5.91 8.22
N PHE A 75 7.13 5.21 8.09
CA PHE A 75 6.33 5.18 6.86
C PHE A 75 4.88 5.53 7.16
N GLU A 76 4.30 6.50 6.45
CA GLU A 76 2.92 6.94 6.67
C GLU A 76 1.96 6.23 5.70
N PRO A 77 1.33 5.12 6.14
CA PRO A 77 0.49 4.29 5.28
C PRO A 77 -0.73 5.06 4.84
N THR A 78 -1.27 5.99 5.64
CA THR A 78 -2.47 6.77 5.31
C THR A 78 -2.21 7.66 4.12
N TYR A 79 -1.02 8.27 4.06
CA TYR A 79 -0.62 9.19 3.01
C TYR A 79 0.08 8.48 1.84
N GLY A 80 0.51 7.23 2.05
CA GLY A 80 1.15 6.42 1.02
C GLY A 80 2.59 6.81 0.74
N ILE A 81 3.29 7.37 1.74
CA ILE A 81 4.66 7.90 1.58
C ILE A 81 5.58 7.43 2.72
N PRO A 82 6.88 7.25 2.48
CA PRO A 82 7.85 7.31 3.57
C PRO A 82 7.78 8.69 4.22
N VAL A 83 8.00 8.79 5.54
CA VAL A 83 8.08 10.10 6.19
C VAL A 83 9.39 10.76 5.76
N PRO A 84 9.38 11.93 5.08
CA PRO A 84 10.61 12.56 4.63
C PRO A 84 11.43 13.10 5.81
N SER A 85 12.74 12.91 5.77
CA SER A 85 13.65 13.63 6.67
C SER A 85 13.67 15.12 6.31
N VAL A 86 13.85 15.98 7.31
CA VAL A 86 13.91 17.44 7.15
C VAL A 86 15.36 17.92 6.95
N GLY A 87 16.34 17.17 7.43
CA GLY A 87 17.76 17.54 7.39
C GLY A 87 18.54 16.97 6.20
N ALA A 88 18.07 15.88 5.60
CA ALA A 88 18.74 15.21 4.49
C ALA A 88 17.76 14.47 3.58
N PRO A 89 18.13 14.16 2.32
CA PRO A 89 17.35 13.26 1.49
C PRO A 89 17.23 11.89 2.16
N GLY A 90 16.00 11.40 2.36
CA GLY A 90 15.78 10.07 2.94
C GLY A 90 14.51 9.97 3.76
N VAL A 91 14.42 8.86 4.49
CA VAL A 91 13.30 8.55 5.39
C VAL A 91 13.68 8.98 6.80
N ALA A 92 12.80 9.71 7.47
CA ALA A 92 13.00 10.15 8.85
C ALA A 92 12.93 8.97 9.82
N THR A 93 13.71 9.05 10.90
CA THR A 93 13.67 8.09 12.00
C THR A 93 12.81 8.59 13.16
N VAL A 94 12.43 7.69 14.07
CA VAL A 94 11.77 8.09 15.33
C VAL A 94 12.66 9.04 16.13
N ARG A 95 13.98 8.83 16.16
CA ARG A 95 14.90 9.73 16.87
C ARG A 95 14.95 11.11 16.25
N GLU A 96 14.93 11.21 14.92
CA GLU A 96 14.83 12.49 14.22
C GLU A 96 13.49 13.17 14.54
N ALA A 97 12.38 12.44 14.49
CA ALA A 97 11.06 12.96 14.82
C ALA A 97 10.93 13.42 16.28
N ALA A 98 11.71 12.83 17.20
CA ALA A 98 11.78 13.23 18.60
C ALA A 98 12.61 14.50 18.81
N ALA A 99 13.67 14.67 18.01
CA ALA A 99 14.60 15.79 18.12
C ALA A 99 14.13 17.03 17.34
N ASN A 100 13.32 16.86 16.29
CA ASN A 100 12.89 17.93 15.42
C ASN A 100 11.37 17.83 15.11
N PRO A 101 10.54 18.69 15.73
CA PRO A 101 9.10 18.74 15.46
C PRO A 101 8.74 18.93 13.98
N ALA A 102 9.62 19.57 13.19
CA ALA A 102 9.40 19.80 11.76
C ALA A 102 9.15 18.52 10.97
N VAL A 103 9.69 17.38 11.44
CA VAL A 103 9.51 16.07 10.81
C VAL A 103 8.05 15.65 10.75
N LEU A 104 7.24 16.03 11.75
CA LEU A 104 5.82 15.69 11.78
C LEU A 104 4.93 16.88 11.39
N THR A 105 5.31 18.11 11.74
CA THR A 105 4.53 19.31 11.38
C THR A 105 4.57 19.63 9.89
N GLN A 106 5.52 19.07 9.12
CA GLN A 106 5.49 19.16 7.65
C GLN A 106 4.22 18.53 7.03
N PHE A 107 3.50 17.69 7.79
CA PHE A 107 2.22 17.10 7.39
C PHE A 107 1.00 17.90 7.80
N ASP A 108 1.20 19.05 8.45
CA ASP A 108 0.12 19.98 8.72
C ASP A 108 -0.40 20.58 7.41
N ASP A 109 -1.71 20.79 7.36
CA ASP A 109 -2.41 21.46 6.27
C ASP A 109 -3.37 22.49 6.88
N ASP A 110 -3.81 23.47 6.09
CA ASP A 110 -4.73 24.54 6.53
C ASP A 110 -6.00 23.98 7.20
N SER A 111 -6.41 22.77 6.79
CA SER A 111 -7.61 22.12 7.32
C SER A 111 -7.37 21.26 8.58
N ARG A 112 -6.12 20.90 8.90
CA ARG A 112 -5.82 19.91 9.93
C ARG A 112 -4.35 19.87 10.34
N ARG A 113 -4.11 19.78 11.66
CA ARG A 113 -2.82 19.36 12.23
C ARG A 113 -2.62 17.84 12.21
N TYR A 114 -1.39 17.42 11.99
CA TYR A 114 -0.98 16.03 12.10
C TYR A 114 -1.21 15.54 13.55
N PRO A 115 -1.75 14.32 13.75
CA PRO A 115 -2.32 13.93 15.04
C PRO A 115 -1.29 13.46 16.08
N VAL A 116 -0.02 13.31 15.71
CA VAL A 116 1.08 12.86 16.58
C VAL A 116 2.20 13.91 16.53
N ALA A 117 2.76 14.26 17.67
CA ALA A 117 3.76 15.29 17.83
C ALA A 117 5.12 14.73 18.30
N SER A 118 6.15 15.59 18.27
CA SER A 118 7.52 15.26 18.71
C SER A 118 7.55 14.65 20.12
N ASP A 119 6.77 15.23 21.04
CA ASP A 119 6.75 14.82 22.45
C ASP A 119 6.22 13.39 22.64
N ASP A 120 5.36 12.91 21.73
CA ASP A 120 4.81 11.55 21.78
C ASP A 120 5.89 10.49 21.55
N MET A 121 7.00 10.82 20.88
CA MET A 121 8.06 9.87 20.49
C MET A 121 8.73 9.19 21.70
N SER A 122 8.77 9.88 22.84
CA SER A 122 9.32 9.38 24.10
C SER A 122 8.44 8.33 24.80
N SER A 123 7.19 8.16 24.34
CA SER A 123 6.14 7.36 24.98
C SER A 123 5.51 6.33 24.04
N LEU A 124 6.19 6.01 22.95
CA LEU A 124 5.72 5.05 21.96
C LEU A 124 5.63 3.64 22.52
N VAL A 125 4.78 2.84 21.90
CA VAL A 125 4.61 1.41 22.12
C VAL A 125 5.01 0.65 20.86
N VAL A 126 5.68 -0.48 21.04
CA VAL A 126 6.01 -1.41 19.94
C VAL A 126 4.91 -2.45 19.81
N LEU A 127 4.28 -2.52 18.65
CA LEU A 127 3.28 -3.51 18.28
C LEU A 127 3.84 -4.46 17.20
N VAL A 128 4.12 -5.70 17.58
CA VAL A 128 4.66 -6.73 16.68
C VAL A 128 3.55 -7.34 15.84
N VAL A 129 3.75 -7.38 14.53
CA VAL A 129 2.83 -8.05 13.61
C VAL A 129 3.03 -9.55 13.67
N ALA A 130 1.96 -10.27 14.01
CA ALA A 130 1.94 -11.71 14.00
C ALA A 130 0.52 -12.22 13.79
N ASP A 131 0.39 -13.52 13.49
CA ASP A 131 -0.86 -14.24 13.48
C ASP A 131 -0.66 -15.62 14.15
N PRO A 132 -1.75 -16.37 14.49
CA PRO A 132 -1.60 -17.65 15.17
C PRO A 132 -0.75 -18.68 14.42
N GLN A 133 -0.64 -18.59 13.09
CA GLN A 133 0.23 -19.45 12.31
C GLN A 133 1.69 -19.02 12.47
N SER A 134 2.01 -17.73 12.34
CA SER A 134 3.39 -17.24 12.46
C SER A 134 3.99 -17.40 13.86
N LEU A 135 3.15 -17.47 14.90
CA LEU A 135 3.58 -17.76 16.27
C LEU A 135 3.71 -19.26 16.57
N SER A 136 3.36 -20.14 15.63
CA SER A 136 3.34 -21.57 15.88
C SER A 136 4.67 -22.25 15.58
N ARG A 137 5.09 -23.15 16.48
CA ARG A 137 6.29 -24.00 16.30
C ARG A 137 6.31 -24.74 14.97
N ARG A 138 5.16 -25.18 14.47
CA ARG A 138 5.05 -25.89 13.18
C ARG A 138 5.44 -25.01 11.98
N MET A 139 5.23 -23.70 12.05
CA MET A 139 5.65 -22.78 10.98
C MET A 139 7.14 -22.47 11.07
N ASP A 140 7.70 -22.41 12.27
CA ASP A 140 9.15 -22.31 12.47
C ASP A 140 9.89 -23.53 11.90
N LEU A 141 9.44 -24.75 12.24
CA LEU A 141 10.01 -25.97 11.66
C LEU A 141 9.85 -26.07 10.13
N LEU A 142 8.71 -25.60 9.61
CA LEU A 142 8.48 -25.56 8.16
C LEU A 142 9.43 -24.55 7.48
N GLU A 143 9.59 -23.35 8.03
CA GLU A 143 10.52 -22.35 7.50
C GLU A 143 11.94 -22.91 7.40
N GLN A 144 12.41 -23.62 8.43
CA GLN A 144 13.73 -24.26 8.45
C GLN A 144 13.93 -25.33 7.37
N SER A 145 12.85 -25.83 6.77
CA SER A 145 12.88 -26.83 5.69
C SER A 145 12.60 -26.24 4.30
N LEU A 146 12.40 -24.92 4.20
CA LEU A 146 12.22 -24.20 2.94
C LEU A 146 13.52 -23.52 2.50
N PHE A 147 14.02 -23.87 1.31
CA PHE A 147 15.30 -23.36 0.78
C PHE A 147 15.17 -22.90 -0.68
N GLY A 148 16.15 -22.13 -1.15
CA GLY A 148 16.25 -21.69 -2.55
C GLY A 148 15.03 -20.88 -2.99
N GLY A 149 14.51 -21.16 -4.20
CA GLY A 149 13.34 -20.46 -4.75
C GLY A 149 12.01 -20.73 -4.02
N SER A 150 12.00 -21.56 -2.98
CA SER A 150 10.84 -21.80 -2.09
C SER A 150 11.05 -21.23 -0.69
N ALA A 151 12.16 -20.54 -0.42
CA ALA A 151 12.40 -19.89 0.86
C ALA A 151 11.33 -18.83 1.11
N VAL A 152 10.58 -19.00 2.19
CA VAL A 152 9.53 -18.08 2.64
C VAL A 152 9.67 -17.96 4.14
N ARG A 153 9.67 -16.73 4.65
CA ARG A 153 9.61 -16.51 6.10
C ARG A 153 8.20 -16.84 6.56
N LEU A 154 8.03 -17.72 7.53
CA LEU A 154 6.73 -18.15 8.05
C LEU A 154 6.57 -17.85 9.54
N ALA A 155 7.64 -17.97 10.32
CA ALA A 155 7.60 -17.75 11.76
C ALA A 155 7.95 -16.31 12.14
N THR A 156 7.49 -15.90 13.33
CA THR A 156 7.87 -14.64 13.96
C THR A 156 8.26 -14.90 15.41
N ASP A 157 9.52 -14.62 15.77
CA ASP A 157 9.90 -14.45 17.17
C ASP A 157 9.50 -13.05 17.63
N ALA A 158 8.30 -12.96 18.20
CA ALA A 158 7.72 -11.67 18.57
C ALA A 158 8.47 -10.99 19.72
N SER A 159 9.03 -11.77 20.65
CA SER A 159 9.80 -11.23 21.77
C SER A 159 11.12 -10.64 21.29
N ALA A 160 11.87 -11.40 20.48
CA ALA A 160 13.15 -10.92 19.95
C ALA A 160 12.96 -9.68 19.05
N LEU A 161 11.96 -9.70 18.16
CA LEU A 161 11.66 -8.55 17.30
C LEU A 161 11.23 -7.33 18.10
N GLY A 162 10.41 -7.53 19.16
CA GLY A 162 10.01 -6.46 20.06
C GLY A 162 11.19 -5.82 20.77
N SER A 163 12.04 -6.61 21.43
CA SER A 163 13.24 -6.12 22.10
C SER A 163 14.19 -5.40 21.14
N PHE A 164 14.36 -5.94 19.93
CA PHE A 164 15.18 -5.31 18.90
C PHE A 164 14.63 -3.95 18.47
N ALA A 165 13.32 -3.83 18.29
CA ALA A 165 12.68 -2.56 17.94
C ALA A 165 12.76 -1.53 19.08
N VAL A 166 12.61 -1.94 20.33
CA VAL A 166 12.77 -1.04 21.50
C VAL A 166 14.16 -0.39 21.52
N ALA A 167 15.21 -1.16 21.21
CA ALA A 167 16.57 -0.62 21.16
C ALA A 167 16.76 0.48 20.10
N ALA A 168 15.90 0.51 19.07
CA ALA A 168 15.94 1.50 18.00
C ALA A 168 15.15 2.79 18.30
N LEU A 169 14.45 2.85 19.44
CA LEU A 169 13.68 4.02 19.86
C LEU A 169 14.48 4.94 20.79
N PRO A 170 14.11 6.23 20.92
CA PRO A 170 14.62 7.11 21.97
C PRO A 170 14.46 6.47 23.35
N GLN A 171 15.45 6.65 24.22
CA GLN A 171 15.30 6.22 25.62
C GLN A 171 14.31 7.15 26.31
N GLY A 172 13.19 6.59 26.77
CA GLY A 172 12.21 7.29 27.59
C GLY A 172 12.45 7.08 29.09
N GLU A 173 11.71 7.81 29.92
CA GLU A 173 11.73 7.64 31.38
C GLU A 173 11.12 6.31 31.85
N ARG A 174 10.32 5.67 30.99
CA ARG A 174 9.61 4.42 31.26
C ARG A 174 10.04 3.34 30.28
N GLU A 175 9.95 2.10 30.72
CA GLU A 175 10.13 0.95 29.84
C GLU A 175 9.11 1.00 28.70
N THR A 176 9.60 0.88 27.47
CA THR A 176 8.76 0.86 26.27
C THR A 176 7.93 -0.42 26.22
N PRO A 177 6.58 -0.33 26.24
CA PRO A 177 5.75 -1.53 26.15
C PRO A 177 5.89 -2.22 24.80
N VAL A 178 5.87 -3.56 24.84
CA VAL A 178 5.84 -4.42 23.65
C VAL A 178 4.58 -5.27 23.71
N ALA A 179 3.81 -5.26 22.64
CA ALA A 179 2.60 -6.09 22.50
C ALA A 179 2.46 -6.63 21.08
N LEU A 180 1.53 -7.56 20.88
CA LEU A 180 1.11 -7.97 19.54
C LEU A 180 0.15 -6.93 18.97
N TRP A 181 0.28 -6.63 17.68
CA TRP A 181 -0.71 -5.82 16.98
C TRP A 181 -2.00 -6.62 16.83
N SER A 182 -3.12 -6.08 17.31
CA SER A 182 -4.41 -6.79 17.33
C SER A 182 -5.05 -6.97 15.95
N PHE A 183 -4.67 -6.16 14.96
CA PHE A 183 -5.35 -6.10 13.66
C PHE A 183 -5.38 -7.45 12.90
N PRO A 184 -4.27 -8.19 12.73
CA PRO A 184 -4.29 -9.51 12.09
C PRO A 184 -5.19 -10.53 12.80
N PHE A 185 -5.24 -10.48 14.13
CA PHE A 185 -6.10 -11.37 14.94
C PHE A 185 -7.58 -11.04 14.75
N GLU A 186 -7.91 -9.75 14.67
CA GLU A 186 -9.27 -9.30 14.41
C GLU A 186 -9.76 -9.72 13.02
N VAL A 187 -8.91 -9.57 11.98
CA VAL A 187 -9.20 -10.08 10.64
C VAL A 187 -9.58 -11.56 10.72
N ARG A 188 -8.73 -12.39 11.35
CA ARG A 188 -8.99 -13.82 11.51
C ARG A 188 -10.29 -14.11 12.27
N ARG A 189 -10.53 -13.41 13.38
CA ARG A 189 -11.73 -13.59 14.22
C ARG A 189 -13.00 -13.39 13.40
N ARG A 190 -13.09 -12.28 12.66
CA ARG A 190 -14.26 -11.94 11.84
C ARG A 190 -14.46 -12.90 10.69
N ARG A 191 -13.37 -13.36 10.08
CA ARG A 191 -13.37 -14.39 9.03
C ARG A 191 -13.88 -15.74 9.53
N GLN A 192 -13.43 -16.17 10.70
CA GLN A 192 -13.90 -17.41 11.33
C GLN A 192 -15.36 -17.30 11.77
N ALA A 193 -15.78 -16.14 12.26
CA ALA A 193 -17.18 -15.85 12.61
C ALA A 193 -18.11 -15.77 11.40
N LYS A 194 -17.58 -15.75 10.17
CA LYS A 194 -18.33 -15.63 8.91
C LYS A 194 -19.29 -14.42 8.92
N GLU A 195 -18.82 -13.28 9.43
CA GLU A 195 -19.61 -12.06 9.46
C GLU A 195 -20.15 -11.74 8.05
N MET A 196 -21.48 -11.58 7.94
CA MET A 196 -22.15 -11.46 6.64
C MET A 196 -21.62 -10.29 5.82
N ALA A 197 -21.37 -9.14 6.44
CA ALA A 197 -20.85 -7.96 5.76
C ALA A 197 -19.44 -8.20 5.17
N VAL A 198 -18.59 -8.97 5.86
CA VAL A 198 -17.25 -9.32 5.37
C VAL A 198 -17.34 -10.27 4.18
N ASN A 199 -18.19 -11.29 4.27
CA ASN A 199 -18.40 -12.23 3.17
C ASN A 199 -19.00 -11.55 1.93
N HIS A 200 -19.92 -10.60 2.14
CA HIS A 200 -20.49 -9.81 1.04
C HIS A 200 -19.43 -8.95 0.36
N ALA A 201 -18.61 -8.23 1.13
CA ALA A 201 -17.52 -7.42 0.59
C ALA A 201 -16.49 -8.28 -0.18
N LEU A 202 -16.16 -9.48 0.31
CA LEU A 202 -15.28 -10.42 -0.39
C LEU A 202 -15.89 -10.88 -1.72
N ALA A 203 -17.18 -11.26 -1.71
CA ALA A 203 -17.87 -11.67 -2.93
C ALA A 203 -17.90 -10.53 -3.95
N GLU A 204 -18.23 -9.32 -3.52
CA GLU A 204 -18.29 -8.14 -4.40
C GLU A 204 -16.93 -7.81 -5.02
N GLU A 205 -15.85 -7.84 -4.23
CA GLU A 205 -14.53 -7.43 -4.70
C GLU A 205 -13.79 -8.51 -5.48
N LEU A 206 -13.92 -9.78 -5.09
CA LEU A 206 -13.11 -10.86 -5.63
C LEU A 206 -13.86 -11.76 -6.62
N GLN A 207 -15.17 -11.60 -6.83
CA GLN A 207 -15.92 -12.38 -7.85
C GLN A 207 -15.27 -12.32 -9.24
N VAL A 208 -14.70 -11.17 -9.61
CA VAL A 208 -14.01 -10.96 -10.90
C VAL A 208 -12.78 -11.84 -11.06
N MET A 209 -12.14 -12.27 -9.95
CA MET A 209 -11.01 -13.21 -9.97
C MET A 209 -11.44 -14.63 -10.37
N GLY A 210 -12.73 -14.94 -10.21
CA GLY A 210 -13.31 -16.23 -10.55
C GLY A 210 -13.75 -16.37 -12.01
N VAL A 211 -13.82 -15.26 -12.77
CA VAL A 211 -14.29 -15.26 -14.17
C VAL A 211 -13.34 -16.09 -15.03
N VAL A 212 -13.89 -17.04 -15.79
CA VAL A 212 -13.13 -17.93 -16.68
C VAL A 212 -13.33 -17.50 -18.13
N VAL A 213 -12.25 -17.42 -18.89
CA VAL A 213 -12.24 -17.11 -20.33
C VAL A 213 -11.54 -18.24 -21.09
N GLU A 214 -12.02 -18.55 -22.29
CA GLU A 214 -11.35 -19.44 -23.23
C GLU A 214 -10.31 -18.68 -24.05
N GLU A 215 -9.06 -19.12 -23.97
CA GLU A 215 -7.97 -18.66 -24.82
C GLU A 215 -7.72 -19.68 -25.94
N LYS A 216 -7.75 -19.22 -27.20
CA LYS A 216 -7.32 -20.02 -28.35
C LYS A 216 -5.80 -19.99 -28.44
N ARG A 217 -5.14 -21.14 -28.24
CA ARG A 217 -3.69 -21.23 -28.43
C ARG A 217 -3.39 -21.39 -29.93
N LYS A 218 -2.69 -20.42 -30.51
CA LYS A 218 -2.06 -20.61 -31.84
C LYS A 218 -0.78 -21.43 -31.65
N GLY A 219 -0.80 -22.67 -32.11
CA GLY A 219 0.36 -23.57 -32.16
C GLY A 219 0.26 -24.47 -33.39
N SER A 220 1.38 -25.01 -33.86
CA SER A 220 1.38 -26.01 -34.94
C SER A 220 1.14 -27.41 -34.35
N GLY A 221 0.36 -28.24 -35.06
CA GLY A 221 0.07 -29.64 -34.70
C GLY A 221 -0.81 -29.83 -33.45
N LEU A 222 -0.56 -30.89 -32.68
CA LEU A 222 -1.30 -31.31 -31.47
C LEU A 222 -1.27 -30.28 -30.30
N SER A 223 -0.56 -29.16 -30.47
CA SER A 223 -0.50 -28.05 -29.49
C SER A 223 -1.59 -26.99 -29.70
N SER A 224 -2.38 -27.10 -30.78
CA SER A 224 -3.61 -26.35 -31.02
C SER A 224 -4.69 -26.81 -30.03
N GLY A 225 -5.16 -25.90 -29.17
CA GLY A 225 -6.17 -26.23 -28.17
C GLY A 225 -6.83 -25.01 -27.55
N ARG A 226 -8.02 -25.22 -26.99
CA ARG A 226 -8.69 -24.27 -26.09
C ARG A 226 -8.11 -24.44 -24.69
N ARG A 227 -7.63 -23.35 -24.09
CA ARG A 227 -7.24 -23.32 -22.67
C ARG A 227 -8.21 -22.43 -21.91
N THR A 228 -8.71 -22.89 -20.77
CA THR A 228 -9.43 -22.03 -19.84
C THR A 228 -8.45 -21.32 -18.91
N ILE A 229 -8.69 -20.03 -18.67
CA ILE A 229 -7.89 -19.21 -17.76
C ILE A 229 -8.81 -18.31 -16.95
N ARG A 230 -8.41 -17.98 -15.71
CA ARG A 230 -8.98 -16.86 -14.95
C ARG A 230 -8.09 -15.64 -15.20
N PRO A 231 -8.38 -14.82 -16.23
CA PRO A 231 -7.39 -13.90 -16.78
C PRO A 231 -6.96 -12.84 -15.76
N LEU A 232 -7.91 -12.32 -15.00
CA LEU A 232 -7.63 -11.30 -14.00
C LEU A 232 -6.78 -11.82 -12.84
N TYR A 233 -7.13 -13.00 -12.30
CA TYR A 233 -6.36 -13.68 -11.26
C TYR A 233 -4.95 -14.06 -11.73
N ALA A 234 -4.84 -14.62 -12.95
CA ALA A 234 -3.55 -14.96 -13.54
C ALA A 234 -2.68 -13.72 -13.75
N GLY A 235 -3.27 -12.61 -14.22
CA GLY A 235 -2.59 -11.33 -14.35
C GLY A 235 -1.97 -10.86 -13.04
N ARG A 236 -2.76 -10.80 -11.96
CA ARG A 236 -2.25 -10.39 -10.63
C ARG A 236 -1.11 -11.27 -10.14
N LEU A 237 -1.26 -12.59 -10.24
CA LEU A 237 -0.24 -13.52 -9.76
C LEU A 237 1.07 -13.38 -10.54
N ARG A 238 1.00 -13.18 -11.86
CA ARG A 238 2.17 -13.01 -12.73
C ARG A 238 2.83 -11.66 -12.51
N GLU A 239 2.04 -10.60 -12.33
CA GLU A 239 2.55 -9.26 -11.97
C GLU A 239 3.38 -9.32 -10.70
N PHE A 240 2.87 -9.94 -9.63
CA PHE A 240 3.62 -10.08 -8.38
C PHE A 240 4.90 -10.91 -8.48
N ARG A 241 5.01 -11.76 -9.51
CA ARG A 241 6.23 -12.53 -9.80
C ARG A 241 7.21 -11.80 -10.71
N GLY A 242 6.86 -10.60 -11.19
CA GLY A 242 7.62 -9.89 -12.22
C GLY A 242 7.50 -10.52 -13.63
N GLU A 243 6.56 -11.45 -13.83
CA GLU A 243 6.30 -12.10 -15.12
C GLU A 243 5.41 -11.20 -16.01
N LEU A 244 5.89 -10.02 -16.38
CA LEU A 244 5.06 -8.99 -17.03
C LEU A 244 4.76 -9.32 -18.51
N GLU A 245 5.76 -9.80 -19.22
CA GLU A 245 5.77 -9.93 -20.68
C GLU A 245 5.61 -11.36 -21.22
N GLY A 246 5.37 -11.43 -22.53
CA GLY A 246 5.39 -12.68 -23.29
C GLY A 246 4.06 -13.44 -23.34
N PRO A 247 4.04 -14.66 -23.91
CA PRO A 247 2.80 -15.38 -24.23
C PRO A 247 2.02 -15.83 -22.99
N ASN A 248 2.67 -15.84 -21.83
CA ASN A 248 2.07 -16.11 -20.52
C ASN A 248 2.30 -14.95 -19.54
N GLY A 249 2.58 -13.73 -20.02
CA GLY A 249 2.81 -12.56 -19.16
C GLY A 249 1.55 -12.03 -18.49
N ALA A 250 1.74 -11.13 -17.51
CA ALA A 250 0.69 -10.42 -16.81
C ALA A 250 -0.10 -9.50 -17.76
N LYS A 251 0.57 -8.72 -18.61
CA LYS A 251 -0.09 -7.78 -19.53
C LYS A 251 -1.06 -8.49 -20.47
N LYS A 252 -0.65 -9.63 -21.04
CA LYS A 252 -1.52 -10.44 -21.89
C LYS A 252 -2.75 -10.95 -21.14
N ALA A 253 -2.57 -11.38 -19.89
CA ALA A 253 -3.69 -11.84 -19.06
C ALA A 253 -4.67 -10.69 -18.75
N TYR A 254 -4.17 -9.48 -18.47
CA TYR A 254 -5.04 -8.31 -18.32
C TYR A 254 -5.74 -7.92 -19.62
N LEU A 255 -5.09 -7.99 -20.77
CA LEU A 255 -5.74 -7.76 -22.06
C LEU A 255 -6.87 -8.77 -22.32
N LEU A 256 -6.69 -10.04 -21.94
CA LEU A 256 -7.76 -11.06 -21.99
C LEU A 256 -8.92 -10.75 -21.04
N ALA A 257 -8.64 -10.10 -19.91
CA ALA A 257 -9.64 -9.62 -18.95
C ALA A 257 -10.37 -8.34 -19.40
N ARG A 258 -10.09 -7.83 -20.61
CA ARG A 258 -10.71 -6.62 -21.18
C ARG A 258 -11.49 -6.92 -22.47
N PRO A 259 -12.55 -7.75 -22.41
CA PRO A 259 -13.37 -8.02 -23.58
C PRO A 259 -13.98 -6.73 -24.15
N SER A 260 -14.20 -6.72 -25.47
CA SER A 260 -14.90 -5.61 -26.13
C SER A 260 -16.34 -5.51 -25.64
N ASN A 261 -16.96 -4.33 -25.74
CA ASN A 261 -18.35 -4.14 -25.33
C ASN A 261 -19.30 -5.07 -26.12
N ALA A 262 -19.01 -5.31 -27.40
CA ALA A 262 -19.74 -6.27 -28.23
C ALA A 262 -19.62 -7.71 -27.70
N ALA A 263 -18.41 -8.15 -27.35
CA ALA A 263 -18.21 -9.49 -26.78
C ALA A 263 -18.94 -9.68 -25.44
N VAL A 264 -18.98 -8.63 -24.60
CA VAL A 264 -19.76 -8.65 -23.35
C VAL A 264 -21.26 -8.72 -23.65
N ALA A 265 -21.76 -7.94 -24.62
CA ALA A 265 -23.17 -7.97 -25.01
C ALA A 265 -23.60 -9.35 -25.53
N ASP A 266 -22.79 -9.98 -26.38
CA ASP A 266 -23.05 -11.33 -26.92
C ASP A 266 -23.08 -12.40 -25.82
N LEU A 267 -22.21 -12.29 -24.83
CA LEU A 267 -22.19 -13.20 -23.68
C LEU A 267 -23.44 -13.00 -22.82
N VAL A 268 -23.76 -11.76 -22.48
CA VAL A 268 -24.93 -11.41 -21.65
C VAL A 268 -26.24 -11.85 -22.32
N ALA A 269 -26.33 -11.79 -23.66
CA ALA A 269 -27.50 -12.24 -24.40
C ALA A 269 -27.79 -13.75 -24.22
N ARG A 270 -26.77 -14.56 -23.95
CA ARG A 270 -26.88 -16.02 -23.74
C ARG A 270 -27.28 -16.39 -22.30
N VAL A 271 -27.30 -15.43 -21.40
CA VAL A 271 -27.64 -15.62 -19.98
C VAL A 271 -29.16 -15.39 -19.77
N PRO A 272 -29.81 -16.15 -18.87
CA PRO A 272 -31.20 -15.91 -18.49
C PRO A 272 -31.46 -14.46 -18.06
N GLU A 273 -32.62 -13.90 -18.42
CA GLU A 273 -32.94 -12.48 -18.25
C GLU A 273 -32.69 -11.96 -16.82
N GLY A 274 -33.13 -12.72 -15.80
CA GLY A 274 -32.94 -12.36 -14.39
C GLY A 274 -31.48 -12.29 -13.91
N GLN A 275 -30.51 -12.79 -14.70
CA GLN A 275 -29.09 -12.78 -14.36
C GLN A 275 -28.25 -11.86 -15.26
N ARG A 276 -28.84 -11.31 -16.33
CA ARG A 276 -28.11 -10.52 -17.35
C ARG A 276 -27.36 -9.34 -16.75
N GLU A 277 -28.02 -8.58 -15.87
CA GLU A 277 -27.42 -7.39 -15.27
C GLU A 277 -26.28 -7.74 -14.30
N ALA A 278 -26.45 -8.80 -13.51
CA ALA A 278 -25.39 -9.27 -12.61
C ALA A 278 -24.16 -9.71 -13.41
N VAL A 279 -24.33 -10.50 -14.47
CA VAL A 279 -23.23 -10.92 -15.34
C VAL A 279 -22.58 -9.71 -16.03
N ARG A 280 -23.37 -8.78 -16.57
CA ARG A 280 -22.86 -7.55 -17.18
C ARG A 280 -21.96 -6.78 -16.21
N LYS A 281 -22.41 -6.56 -14.97
CA LYS A 281 -21.64 -5.85 -13.94
C LYS A 281 -20.30 -6.52 -13.65
N VAL A 282 -20.27 -7.85 -13.54
CA VAL A 282 -19.02 -8.61 -13.32
C VAL A 282 -18.01 -8.40 -14.46
N TYR A 283 -18.46 -8.43 -15.72
CA TYR A 283 -17.57 -8.24 -16.86
C TYR A 283 -17.10 -6.79 -17.02
N VAL A 284 -17.96 -5.82 -16.72
CA VAL A 284 -17.60 -4.39 -16.69
C VAL A 284 -16.54 -4.15 -15.62
N GLN A 285 -16.77 -4.64 -14.40
CA GLN A 285 -15.83 -4.53 -13.28
C GLN A 285 -14.49 -5.22 -13.60
N MET A 286 -14.52 -6.44 -14.16
CA MET A 286 -13.28 -7.14 -14.58
C MET A 286 -12.47 -6.32 -15.59
N LYS A 287 -13.15 -5.68 -16.55
CA LYS A 287 -12.53 -4.82 -17.55
C LYS A 287 -11.93 -3.55 -16.94
N GLU A 288 -12.65 -2.91 -16.03
CA GLU A 288 -12.16 -1.73 -15.29
C GLU A 288 -10.91 -2.06 -14.48
N ASP A 289 -10.92 -3.19 -13.77
CA ASP A 289 -9.79 -3.67 -12.96
C ASP A 289 -8.54 -3.93 -13.79
N ALA A 290 -8.70 -4.68 -14.88
CA ALA A 290 -7.60 -4.97 -15.79
C ALA A 290 -7.07 -3.70 -16.47
N THR A 291 -7.93 -2.72 -16.73
CA THR A 291 -7.52 -1.44 -17.34
C THR A 291 -6.66 -0.62 -16.37
N TYR A 292 -7.10 -0.50 -15.12
CA TYR A 292 -6.31 0.18 -14.09
C TYR A 292 -4.96 -0.52 -13.86
N TRP A 293 -4.95 -1.85 -13.72
CA TRP A 293 -3.70 -2.58 -13.49
C TRP A 293 -2.75 -2.59 -14.68
N LEU A 294 -3.24 -2.54 -15.92
CA LEU A 294 -2.37 -2.26 -17.07
C LEU A 294 -1.68 -0.90 -16.93
N GLY A 295 -2.41 0.13 -16.50
CA GLY A 295 -1.83 1.45 -16.21
C GLY A 295 -0.76 1.42 -15.12
N ILE A 296 -0.95 0.60 -14.07
CA ILE A 296 0.06 0.39 -13.02
C ILE A 296 1.31 -0.29 -13.56
N VAL A 297 1.14 -1.36 -14.34
CA VAL A 297 2.27 -2.09 -14.93
C VAL A 297 3.07 -1.18 -15.86
N THR A 298 2.41 -0.45 -16.77
CA THR A 298 3.10 0.47 -17.68
C THR A 298 3.79 1.62 -16.94
N LEU A 299 3.16 2.13 -15.86
CA LEU A 299 3.81 3.12 -14.99
C LEU A 299 5.09 2.57 -14.35
N SER A 300 5.06 1.32 -13.87
CA SER A 300 6.22 0.69 -13.23
C SER A 300 7.38 0.38 -14.19
N GLU A 301 7.10 0.20 -15.47
CA GLU A 301 8.11 -0.03 -16.51
C GLU A 301 8.70 1.27 -17.07
N GLY A 302 8.18 2.43 -16.67
CA GLY A 302 8.61 3.74 -17.18
C GLY A 302 7.95 4.15 -18.50
N ASP A 303 6.95 3.42 -18.98
CA ASP A 303 6.17 3.76 -20.17
C ASP A 303 5.11 4.84 -19.84
N TYR A 304 5.56 6.04 -19.46
CA TYR A 304 4.72 7.06 -18.84
C TYR A 304 3.61 7.57 -19.77
N GLU A 305 3.86 7.71 -21.07
CA GLU A 305 2.85 8.13 -22.05
C GLU A 305 1.70 7.12 -22.16
N ILE A 306 2.04 5.83 -22.13
CA ILE A 306 1.05 4.74 -22.15
C ILE A 306 0.30 4.69 -20.81
N ALA A 307 1.01 4.91 -19.69
CA ALA A 307 0.40 5.00 -18.37
C ALA A 307 -0.61 6.16 -18.28
N VAL A 308 -0.30 7.33 -18.87
CA VAL A 308 -1.22 8.47 -18.95
C VAL A 308 -2.52 8.08 -19.67
N ASP A 309 -2.44 7.33 -20.76
CA ASP A 309 -3.62 6.88 -21.50
C ASP A 309 -4.49 5.90 -20.69
N TYR A 310 -3.87 4.88 -20.07
CA TYR A 310 -4.59 3.90 -19.26
C TYR A 310 -5.21 4.50 -18.00
N LEU A 311 -4.44 5.29 -17.24
CA LEU A 311 -4.88 5.86 -15.96
C LEU A 311 -5.82 7.05 -16.17
N GLY A 312 -5.55 7.90 -17.16
CA GLY A 312 -6.37 9.05 -17.51
C GLY A 312 -7.60 8.67 -18.31
N ARG A 313 -7.45 8.46 -19.62
CA ARG A 313 -8.57 8.27 -20.54
C ARG A 313 -9.34 6.98 -20.28
N MET A 314 -8.65 5.86 -20.06
CA MET A 314 -9.30 4.55 -19.98
C MET A 314 -9.82 4.19 -18.58
N THR A 315 -9.34 4.86 -17.53
CA THR A 315 -9.78 4.62 -16.14
C THR A 315 -10.54 5.82 -15.59
N LEU A 316 -9.87 6.96 -15.41
CA LEU A 316 -10.46 8.12 -14.74
C LEU A 316 -11.55 8.80 -15.55
N LEU A 317 -11.35 9.04 -16.85
CA LEU A 317 -12.37 9.66 -17.71
C LEU A 317 -13.54 8.70 -17.98
N ALA A 318 -13.26 7.41 -18.11
CA ALA A 318 -14.27 6.38 -18.35
C ALA A 318 -15.18 6.15 -17.13
N ALA A 319 -14.63 6.23 -15.92
CA ALA A 319 -15.36 6.09 -14.66
C ALA A 319 -14.82 7.07 -13.59
N PRO A 320 -15.23 8.36 -13.63
CA PRO A 320 -14.71 9.41 -12.73
C PRO A 320 -14.94 9.16 -11.24
N ASP A 321 -16.02 8.44 -10.94
CA ASP A 321 -16.41 8.00 -9.59
C ASP A 321 -16.23 6.48 -9.41
N GLY A 322 -15.51 5.84 -10.33
CA GLY A 322 -15.21 4.42 -10.29
C GLY A 322 -14.32 4.06 -9.09
N ARG A 323 -14.30 2.76 -8.74
CA ARG A 323 -13.58 2.25 -7.57
C ARG A 323 -12.06 2.50 -7.59
N TRP A 324 -11.51 2.79 -8.77
CA TRP A 324 -10.11 3.09 -9.01
C TRP A 324 -9.82 4.58 -9.13
N ALA A 325 -10.82 5.45 -9.18
CA ALA A 325 -10.64 6.85 -9.52
C ALA A 325 -9.61 7.57 -8.63
N SER A 326 -9.68 7.38 -7.31
CA SER A 326 -8.70 7.96 -6.38
C SER A 326 -7.27 7.47 -6.64
N ALA A 327 -7.08 6.17 -6.79
CA ALA A 327 -5.75 5.60 -7.02
C ALA A 327 -5.23 5.97 -8.42
N ALA A 328 -6.12 6.05 -9.42
CA ALA A 328 -5.80 6.52 -10.76
C ALA A 328 -5.35 7.98 -10.77
N ARG A 329 -5.98 8.87 -9.99
CA ARG A 329 -5.53 10.29 -9.88
C ARG A 329 -4.09 10.38 -9.38
N VAL A 330 -3.76 9.68 -8.29
CA VAL A 330 -2.41 9.72 -7.70
C VAL A 330 -1.36 9.15 -8.66
N ASN A 331 -1.66 8.01 -9.28
CA ASN A 331 -0.72 7.36 -10.20
C ASN A 331 -0.60 8.10 -11.54
N LEU A 332 -1.68 8.73 -12.02
CA LEU A 332 -1.65 9.58 -13.20
C LEU A 332 -0.85 10.86 -12.95
N ALA A 333 -0.96 11.43 -11.75
CA ALA A 333 -0.13 12.57 -11.37
C ALA A 333 1.36 12.22 -11.43
N GLU A 334 1.75 11.03 -10.97
CA GLU A 334 3.13 10.56 -11.13
C GLU A 334 3.53 10.44 -12.60
N ALA A 335 2.73 9.78 -13.43
CA ALA A 335 3.02 9.68 -14.86
C ALA A 335 3.17 11.07 -15.51
N LYS A 336 2.31 12.03 -15.14
CA LYS A 336 2.36 13.41 -15.65
C LYS A 336 3.61 14.17 -15.21
N ILE A 337 4.06 14.02 -13.96
CA ILE A 337 5.33 14.60 -13.49
C ILE A 337 6.48 14.10 -14.37
N GLN A 338 6.52 12.80 -14.64
CA GLN A 338 7.58 12.18 -15.45
C GLN A 338 7.55 12.62 -16.92
N THR A 339 6.37 12.92 -17.47
CA THR A 339 6.23 13.50 -18.83
C THR A 339 6.36 15.03 -18.87
N GLY A 340 6.67 15.69 -17.75
CA GLY A 340 6.86 17.14 -17.66
C GLY A 340 5.57 17.99 -17.52
N ASP A 341 4.40 17.36 -17.38
CA ASP A 341 3.12 18.04 -17.09
C ASP A 341 2.90 18.18 -15.57
N THR A 342 3.80 18.92 -14.92
CA THR A 342 3.77 19.13 -13.46
C THR A 342 2.48 19.84 -13.02
N GLN A 343 1.99 20.78 -13.83
CA GLN A 343 0.78 21.53 -13.50
C GLN A 343 -0.46 20.62 -13.48
N GLY A 344 -0.64 19.79 -14.52
CA GLY A 344 -1.72 18.80 -14.54
C GLY A 344 -1.60 17.76 -13.42
N ALA A 345 -0.38 17.42 -12.99
CA ALA A 345 -0.17 16.54 -11.84
C ALA A 345 -0.64 17.18 -10.52
N ILE A 346 -0.30 18.45 -10.29
CA ILE A 346 -0.73 19.20 -9.08
C ILE A 346 -2.25 19.28 -9.00
N GLU A 347 -2.93 19.52 -10.12
CA GLU A 347 -4.39 19.56 -10.19
C GLU A 347 -5.01 18.22 -9.77
N LEU A 348 -4.54 17.10 -10.34
CA LEU A 348 -5.01 15.77 -9.99
C LEU A 348 -4.81 15.41 -8.51
N LEU A 349 -3.66 15.80 -7.94
CA LEU A 349 -3.36 15.54 -6.53
C LEU A 349 -4.26 16.33 -5.59
N ARG A 350 -4.56 17.59 -5.92
CA ARG A 350 -5.48 18.44 -5.14
C ARG A 350 -6.93 17.99 -5.25
N GLU A 351 -7.31 17.35 -6.36
CA GLU A 351 -8.64 16.77 -6.56
C GLU A 351 -8.86 15.46 -5.80
N ASP A 352 -7.84 14.84 -5.22
CA ASP A 352 -8.01 13.59 -4.49
C ASP A 352 -8.92 13.78 -3.26
N ARG A 353 -10.01 13.00 -3.24
CA ARG A 353 -10.99 12.98 -2.14
C ARG A 353 -10.86 11.74 -1.26
N SER A 354 -9.87 10.88 -1.53
CA SER A 354 -9.67 9.64 -0.81
C SER A 354 -9.20 9.87 0.64
N PRO A 355 -9.14 8.81 1.46
CA PRO A 355 -8.41 8.86 2.72
C PRO A 355 -6.94 9.30 2.59
N GLN A 356 -6.32 9.14 1.41
CA GLN A 356 -4.92 9.54 1.14
C GLN A 356 -4.77 11.00 0.72
N ARG A 357 -5.85 11.77 0.59
CA ARG A 357 -5.83 13.15 0.09
C ARG A 357 -4.82 14.08 0.76
N PHE A 358 -4.50 13.86 2.03
CA PHE A 358 -3.50 14.65 2.74
C PHE A 358 -2.09 14.37 2.20
N GLY A 359 -1.77 13.11 1.93
CA GLY A 359 -0.54 12.73 1.21
C GLY A 359 -0.50 13.28 -0.20
N SER A 360 -1.64 13.25 -0.91
CA SER A 360 -1.77 13.85 -2.24
C SER A 360 -1.49 15.36 -2.22
N ARG A 361 -2.07 16.10 -1.26
CA ARG A 361 -1.80 17.54 -1.06
C ARG A 361 -0.35 17.82 -0.68
N PHE A 362 0.22 17.04 0.24
CA PHE A 362 1.63 17.16 0.62
C PHE A 362 2.53 16.98 -0.60
N ARG A 363 2.30 15.94 -1.41
CA ARG A 363 3.04 15.73 -2.65
C ARG A 363 2.86 16.89 -3.64
N ALA A 364 1.65 17.42 -3.76
CA ALA A 364 1.37 18.58 -4.62
C ALA A 364 2.16 19.83 -4.18
N GLN A 365 2.34 20.03 -2.87
CA GLN A 365 3.18 21.12 -2.35
C GLN A 365 4.66 20.87 -2.67
N GLN A 366 5.15 19.65 -2.50
CA GLN A 366 6.54 19.29 -2.78
C GLN A 366 6.93 19.51 -4.25
N VAL A 367 6.02 19.25 -5.20
CA VAL A 367 6.29 19.44 -6.63
C VAL A 367 5.94 20.83 -7.17
N ALA A 368 5.33 21.70 -6.35
CA ALA A 368 4.96 23.05 -6.77
C ALA A 368 6.20 23.93 -7.01
N PRO A 369 6.18 24.84 -8.00
CA PRO A 369 7.30 25.76 -8.22
C PRO A 369 7.58 26.60 -6.97
N GLY A 370 8.81 26.59 -6.47
CA GLY A 370 9.24 27.35 -5.28
C GLY A 370 9.24 26.59 -3.95
N SER A 371 9.02 25.27 -3.96
CA SER A 371 9.01 24.40 -2.78
C SER A 371 10.39 23.97 -2.25
N THR A 372 11.49 24.51 -2.78
CA THR A 372 12.84 24.22 -2.26
C THR A 372 12.93 24.72 -0.82
N PRO A 373 13.41 23.91 0.15
CA PRO A 373 13.82 24.44 1.43
C PRO A 373 14.89 25.51 1.17
N GLU A 374 14.67 26.74 1.62
CA GLU A 374 15.75 27.72 1.74
C GLU A 374 16.86 27.04 2.55
N ALA A 375 18.00 26.79 1.91
CA ALA A 375 19.19 26.37 2.62
C ALA A 375 19.44 27.42 3.71
N PRO A 376 19.68 27.03 4.98
CA PRO A 376 19.88 28.00 6.04
C PRO A 376 21.04 28.90 5.63
N THR A 377 20.73 30.18 5.47
CA THR A 377 21.69 31.23 5.19
C THR A 377 22.74 31.15 6.29
N ARG A 378 23.95 30.69 5.94
CA ARG A 378 25.09 30.81 6.85
C ARG A 378 25.19 32.29 7.20
N GLN A 379 24.96 32.62 8.46
CA GLN A 379 25.34 33.93 8.97
C GLN A 379 26.84 34.11 8.67
N PRO A 380 27.27 35.27 8.13
CA PRO A 380 28.68 35.52 7.94
C PRO A 380 29.36 35.46 9.30
N GLU A 381 30.37 34.60 9.40
CA GLU A 381 31.26 34.54 10.57
C GLU A 381 31.84 35.94 10.80
N ASP A 382 31.71 36.38 12.04
CA ASP A 382 32.22 37.65 12.56
C ASP A 382 33.75 37.66 12.39
N GLU A 383 34.23 38.48 11.45
CA GLU A 383 35.67 38.73 11.23
C GLU A 383 36.28 39.29 12.51
N THR A 384 36.80 38.38 13.34
CA THR A 384 37.54 38.75 14.53
C THR A 384 38.88 39.32 14.08
N LYS A 385 39.02 40.64 14.28
CA LYS A 385 40.23 41.44 14.08
C LYS A 385 41.49 40.72 14.58
N ALA A 386 42.41 40.43 13.65
CA ALA A 386 43.81 40.21 13.98
C ALA A 386 44.42 41.53 14.50
N GLY A 387 44.80 41.54 15.78
CA GLY A 387 45.66 42.59 16.34
C GLY A 387 47.10 42.43 15.84
N PRO A 388 47.89 43.51 15.77
CA PRO A 388 49.27 43.44 15.31
C PRO A 388 50.16 42.84 16.39
N SER A 389 51.03 41.92 15.98
CA SER A 389 52.06 41.31 16.81
C SER A 389 53.22 42.30 17.05
N GLU A 390 53.61 42.47 18.31
CA GLU A 390 55.00 42.74 18.72
C GLU A 390 55.69 41.42 19.07
#